data_AF-A0A958LRI9-F1
#
_entry.id   AF-A0A958LRI9-F1
#
_cell.length_a   1.000
_cell.length_b   1.000
_cell.length_c   1.000
_cell.angle_alpha   90.00
_cell.angle_beta   90.00
_cell.angle_gamma   90.00
#
_symmetry.space_group_name_H-M   'P 1'
#
loop_
_entity.id
_entity.type
_entity.pdbx_description
1 polymer ?
#
loop_
_entity_poly.entity_id
_entity_poly.type
_entity_poly.pdbx_seq_one_letter_code
_entity_poly.pdbx_strand_id
1 'polypeptide(L)'
;MIKSLINFHNRLSDKDFIWFPFTVLRPRPEVTISQPRVWLMTICFSSYGLLVLILKSLAFGSSPYPGLGQDYFLLFIGFFLWFQFVTAPLWNQRAQTIAVRKGKPHG
;
A
#
# COMPACT_ATOMS: atom_id res chain seq x y z
N MET A 1 14.21 -10.70 -15.73
CA MET A 1 13.51 -11.08 -14.48
C MET A 1 12.87 -9.87 -13.78
N ILE A 2 13.63 -8.85 -13.38
CA ILE A 2 13.13 -7.66 -12.64
C ILE A 2 11.96 -6.92 -13.33
N LYS A 3 12.01 -6.72 -14.66
CA LYS A 3 10.92 -6.06 -15.41
C LYS A 3 9.59 -6.82 -15.36
N SER A 4 9.64 -8.16 -15.29
CA SER A 4 8.43 -8.99 -15.19
C SER A 4 7.77 -8.82 -13.81
N LEU A 5 8.58 -8.79 -12.75
CA LEU A 5 8.11 -8.55 -11.38
C LEU A 5 7.47 -7.16 -11.24
N ILE A 6 8.10 -6.12 -11.79
CA ILE A 6 7.56 -4.75 -11.80
C ILE A 6 6.19 -4.72 -12.52
N ASN A 7 6.09 -5.36 -13.69
CA ASN A 7 4.84 -5.40 -14.45
C ASN A 7 3.73 -6.16 -13.72
N PHE A 8 4.07 -7.27 -13.07
CA PHE A 8 3.13 -8.05 -12.28
C PHE A 8 2.63 -7.27 -11.06
N HIS A 9 3.55 -6.69 -10.29
CA HIS A 9 3.21 -5.83 -9.16
C HIS A 9 2.29 -4.69 -9.60
N ASN A 10 2.66 -3.96 -10.66
CA ASN A 10 1.85 -2.85 -11.17
C ASN A 10 0.45 -3.29 -11.61
N ARG A 11 0.33 -4.44 -12.30
CA ARG A 11 -0.98 -5.01 -12.67
C ARG A 11 -1.84 -5.34 -11.47
N LEU A 12 -1.25 -5.85 -10.38
CA LEU A 12 -1.97 -6.09 -9.14
C LEU A 12 -2.36 -4.77 -8.47
N SER A 13 -1.42 -3.85 -8.32
CA SER A 13 -1.65 -2.51 -7.76
C SER A 13 -2.59 -1.66 -8.59
N ASP A 14 -2.95 -2.06 -9.82
CA ASP A 14 -3.95 -1.35 -10.60
C ASP A 14 -5.38 -1.78 -10.32
N LYS A 15 -5.58 -2.86 -9.55
CA LYS A 15 -6.90 -3.33 -9.12
C LYS A 15 -7.37 -2.53 -7.91
N ASP A 16 -8.60 -2.01 -7.98
CA ASP A 16 -9.19 -1.21 -6.89
C ASP A 16 -9.31 -1.98 -5.58
N PHE A 17 -9.48 -3.30 -5.65
CA PHE A 17 -9.53 -4.18 -4.49
C PHE A 17 -8.26 -4.10 -3.62
N ILE A 18 -7.07 -3.88 -4.21
CA ILE A 18 -5.82 -3.77 -3.44
C ILE A 18 -5.79 -2.49 -2.60
N TRP A 19 -6.51 -1.46 -3.04
CA TRP A 19 -6.59 -0.19 -2.33
C TRP A 19 -7.77 -0.11 -1.38
N PHE A 20 -8.66 -1.11 -1.36
CA PHE A 20 -9.80 -1.13 -0.46
C PHE A 20 -9.33 -1.13 1.02
N PRO A 21 -9.96 -0.36 1.91
CA PRO A 21 -11.10 0.54 1.69
C PRO A 21 -10.72 1.96 1.25
N PHE A 22 -9.43 2.28 1.17
CA PHE A 22 -8.89 3.61 0.90
C PHE A 22 -8.61 3.86 -0.59
N THR A 23 -9.56 3.50 -1.47
CA THR A 23 -9.40 3.66 -2.94
C THR A 23 -9.14 5.12 -3.34
N VAL A 24 -9.68 6.08 -2.59
CA VAL A 24 -9.44 7.52 -2.80
C VAL A 24 -7.99 7.95 -2.54
N LEU A 25 -7.23 7.18 -1.76
CA LEU A 25 -5.82 7.46 -1.50
C LEU A 25 -4.90 6.89 -2.58
N ARG A 26 -5.44 6.05 -3.49
CA ARG A 26 -4.68 5.46 -4.60
C ARG A 26 -3.97 6.56 -5.40
N PRO A 27 -2.64 6.51 -5.54
CA PRO A 27 -1.94 7.43 -6.42
C PRO A 27 -2.41 7.24 -7.87
N ARG A 28 -2.38 8.30 -8.67
CA ARG A 28 -2.48 8.14 -10.13
C ARG A 28 -1.22 7.44 -10.67
N PRO A 29 -1.31 6.63 -11.74
CA PRO A 29 -0.16 5.86 -12.22
C PRO A 29 1.08 6.68 -12.59
N GLU A 30 0.85 7.91 -13.04
CA GLU A 30 1.86 8.89 -13.44
C GLU A 30 2.43 9.71 -12.26
N VAL A 31 1.86 9.58 -11.06
CA VAL A 31 2.27 10.36 -9.87
C VAL A 31 3.14 9.50 -8.96
N THR A 32 4.27 10.05 -8.53
CA THR A 32 5.14 9.41 -7.55
C THR A 32 4.51 9.39 -6.15
N ILE A 33 4.79 8.35 -5.39
CA ILE A 33 4.46 8.25 -3.98
C ILE A 33 5.51 9.02 -3.18
N SER A 34 5.04 10.05 -2.47
CA SER A 34 5.83 10.85 -1.55
C SER A 34 5.85 10.26 -0.15
N GLN A 35 6.84 10.63 0.67
CA GLN A 35 6.96 10.15 2.05
C GLN A 35 5.71 10.44 2.92
N PRO A 36 5.07 11.61 2.84
CA PRO A 36 3.82 11.85 3.57
C PRO A 36 2.70 10.88 3.18
N ARG A 37 2.61 10.51 1.90
CA ARG A 37 1.63 9.51 1.44
C ARG A 37 1.93 8.12 1.98
N VAL A 38 3.21 7.73 2.11
CA VAL A 38 3.59 6.48 2.77
C VAL A 38 3.10 6.44 4.22
N TRP A 39 3.36 7.51 4.98
CA TRP A 39 2.89 7.59 6.37
C TRP A 39 1.36 7.53 6.47
N LEU A 40 0.66 8.30 5.64
CA LEU A 40 -0.80 8.30 5.61
C LEU A 40 -1.35 6.90 5.29
N MET A 41 -0.83 6.24 4.25
CA MET A 41 -1.24 4.88 3.89
C MET A 41 -0.96 3.90 5.01
N THR A 42 0.19 4.00 5.66
CA THR A 42 0.57 3.14 6.77
C THR A 42 -0.45 3.24 7.90
N ILE A 43 -0.77 4.46 8.34
CA ILE A 43 -1.74 4.70 9.42
C ILE A 43 -3.12 4.16 9.03
N CYS A 44 -3.58 4.42 7.80
CA CYS A 44 -4.89 3.98 7.33
C CYS A 44 -4.99 2.45 7.30
N PHE A 45 -4.04 1.77 6.67
CA PHE A 45 -4.07 0.32 6.52
C PHE A 45 -3.77 -0.43 7.83
N SER A 46 -2.90 0.08 8.70
CA SER A 46 -2.68 -0.53 10.02
C SER A 46 -3.92 -0.41 10.90
N SER A 47 -4.60 0.75 10.87
CA SER A 47 -5.84 0.96 11.61
C SER A 47 -6.98 0.09 11.08
N TYR A 48 -7.07 -0.04 9.76
CA TYR A 48 -8.03 -0.95 9.13
C TYR A 48 -7.74 -2.42 9.46
N GLY A 49 -6.48 -2.85 9.42
CA GLY A 49 -6.08 -4.20 9.83
C GLY A 49 -6.43 -4.49 11.28
N LEU A 50 -6.17 -3.54 12.19
CA LEU A 50 -6.57 -3.65 13.59
C LEU A 50 -8.08 -3.77 13.75
N LEU A 51 -8.86 -2.95 13.03
CA LEU A 51 -10.33 -3.04 13.05
C LEU A 51 -10.80 -4.43 12.62
N VAL A 52 -10.23 -5.01 11.57
CA VAL A 52 -10.55 -6.37 11.12
C VAL A 52 -10.23 -7.42 12.20
N LEU A 53 -9.11 -7.28 12.91
CA LEU A 53 -8.76 -8.18 14.01
C LEU A 53 -9.74 -8.07 15.19
N ILE A 54 -10.16 -6.85 15.54
CA ILE A 54 -11.17 -6.61 16.58
C ILE A 54 -12.49 -7.26 16.18
N LEU A 55 -12.97 -6.99 14.96
CA LEU A 55 -14.22 -7.57 14.45
C LEU A 55 -14.17 -9.10 14.41
N LYS A 56 -13.03 -9.68 13.99
CA LYS A 56 -12.80 -11.13 14.05
C LYS A 56 -12.92 -11.62 15.49
N SER A 57 -12.25 -10.98 16.45
CA SER A 57 -12.29 -11.41 17.85
C SER A 57 -13.71 -11.40 18.42
N LEU A 58 -14.47 -10.34 18.11
CA LEU A 58 -15.88 -10.24 18.50
C LEU A 58 -16.75 -11.33 17.85
N ALA A 59 -16.52 -11.64 16.57
CA ALA A 59 -17.29 -12.64 15.83
C ALA A 59 -17.04 -14.09 16.32
N PHE A 60 -15.83 -14.39 16.80
CA PHE A 60 -15.46 -15.73 17.26
C PHE A 60 -15.46 -15.88 18.78
N GLY A 61 -15.93 -14.88 19.53
CA GLY A 61 -16.09 -14.94 20.99
C GLY A 61 -14.78 -14.94 21.77
N SER A 62 -13.65 -14.56 21.17
CA SER A 62 -12.38 -14.40 21.86
C SER A 62 -12.27 -13.02 22.51
N SER A 63 -11.64 -12.93 23.70
CA SER A 63 -11.38 -11.65 24.35
C SER A 63 -10.43 -10.81 23.48
N PRO A 64 -10.80 -9.60 23.05
CA PRO A 64 -10.00 -8.80 22.13
C PRO A 64 -8.82 -8.09 22.82
N TYR A 65 -8.61 -8.24 24.13
CA TYR A 65 -7.86 -7.24 24.89
C TYR A 65 -6.36 -7.49 25.13
N PRO A 66 -5.84 -8.71 25.33
CA PRO A 66 -4.40 -8.84 25.54
C PRO A 66 -3.68 -8.78 24.18
N GLY A 67 -3.10 -7.63 23.85
CA GLY A 67 -2.15 -7.51 22.74
C GLY A 67 -2.48 -6.52 21.62
N LEU A 68 -3.62 -5.82 21.65
CA LEU A 68 -4.01 -4.90 20.55
C LEU A 68 -2.95 -3.87 20.19
N GLY A 69 -2.24 -3.32 21.19
CA GLY A 69 -1.15 -2.38 20.95
C GLY A 69 0.03 -3.01 20.23
N GLN A 70 0.37 -4.25 20.59
CA GLN A 70 1.43 -5.02 19.92
C GLN A 70 1.00 -5.41 18.50
N ASP A 71 -0.23 -5.87 18.31
CA ASP A 71 -0.77 -6.21 17.00
C ASP A 71 -0.79 -5.00 16.07
N TYR A 72 -1.26 -3.84 16.56
CA TYR A 72 -1.23 -2.59 15.81
C TYR A 72 0.20 -2.20 15.45
N PHE A 73 1.14 -2.27 16.40
CA PHE A 73 2.53 -1.93 16.16
C PHE A 73 3.18 -2.84 15.11
N LEU A 74 2.92 -4.16 15.17
CA LEU A 74 3.41 -5.12 14.18
C LEU A 74 2.79 -4.88 12.81
N LEU A 75 1.48 -4.62 12.73
CA LEU A 75 0.80 -4.24 11.49
C LEU A 75 1.37 -2.95 10.91
N PHE A 76 1.61 -1.95 11.76
CA PHE A 76 2.16 -0.66 11.36
C PHE A 76 3.56 -0.81 10.79
N ILE A 77 4.48 -1.47 11.50
CA ILE A 77 5.86 -1.67 11.02
C ILE A 77 5.87 -2.56 9.78
N GLY A 78 5.16 -3.69 9.81
CA GLY A 78 5.10 -4.62 8.69
C GLY A 78 4.60 -3.94 7.41
N PHE A 79 3.51 -3.19 7.52
CA PHE A 79 2.96 -2.44 6.39
C PHE A 79 3.90 -1.30 5.97
N PHE A 80 4.45 -0.53 6.92
CA PHE A 80 5.39 0.56 6.61
C PHE A 80 6.58 0.06 5.81
N LEU A 81 7.24 -1.00 6.29
CA LEU A 81 8.42 -1.56 5.62
C LEU A 81 8.06 -2.09 4.24
N TRP A 82 6.96 -2.84 4.11
CA TRP A 82 6.50 -3.33 2.83
C TRP A 82 6.18 -2.17 1.86
N PHE A 83 5.45 -1.17 2.31
CA PHE A 83 5.03 -0.05 1.47
C PHE A 83 6.21 0.86 1.08
N GLN A 84 7.14 1.10 2.02
CA GLN A 84 8.33 1.94 1.81
C GLN A 84 9.36 1.28 0.88
N PHE A 85 9.60 -0.02 1.02
CA PHE A 85 10.67 -0.71 0.30
C PHE A 85 10.22 -1.50 -0.93
N VAL A 86 8.93 -1.85 -1.01
CA VAL A 86 8.38 -2.61 -2.14
C VAL A 86 7.46 -1.73 -2.97
N THR A 87 6.35 -1.26 -2.39
CA THR A 87 5.29 -0.61 -3.18
C THR A 87 5.72 0.75 -3.71
N ALA A 88 6.25 1.64 -2.86
CA ALA A 88 6.64 2.98 -3.26
C ALA A 88 7.77 3.01 -4.30
N PRO A 89 8.87 2.23 -4.18
CA PRO A 89 9.93 2.22 -5.18
C PRO A 89 9.46 1.67 -6.54
N LEU A 90 8.72 0.56 -6.54
CA LEU A 90 8.21 -0.03 -7.79
C LEU A 90 7.21 0.89 -8.49
N TRP A 91 6.35 1.56 -7.71
CA TRP A 91 5.43 2.56 -8.24
C TRP A 91 6.15 3.77 -8.82
N ASN A 92 7.16 4.29 -8.11
CA ASN A 92 7.93 5.46 -8.54
C ASN A 92 8.73 5.18 -9.82
N GLN A 93 9.30 3.99 -9.96
CA GLN A 93 9.93 3.56 -11.20
C GLN A 93 8.95 3.55 -12.37
N ARG A 94 7.72 3.07 -12.17
CA ARG A 94 6.66 3.14 -13.19
C ARG A 94 6.32 4.58 -13.54
N ALA A 95 6.06 5.43 -12.54
CA ALA A 95 5.71 6.82 -12.74
C ALA A 95 6.78 7.57 -13.54
N GLN A 96 8.06 7.36 -13.21
CA GLN A 96 9.20 7.89 -13.98
C GLN A 96 9.23 7.38 -15.41
N THR A 97 9.01 6.08 -15.63
CA THR A 97 8.97 5.49 -16.98
C THR A 97 7.86 6.10 -17.83
N ILE A 98 6.68 6.36 -17.24
CA ILE A 98 5.56 7.02 -17.90
C ILE A 98 5.90 8.48 -18.21
N ALA A 99 6.49 9.20 -17.25
CA ALA A 99 6.90 10.60 -17.43
C ALA A 99 7.91 10.76 -18.57
N VAL A 100 8.93 9.89 -18.64
CA VAL A 100 9.92 9.89 -19.75
C VAL A 100 9.26 9.61 -21.10
N ARG A 101 8.28 8.69 -21.15
CA ARG A 101 7.55 8.39 -22.39
C ARG A 101 6.68 9.57 -22.86
N LYS A 102 6.03 10.28 -21.93
CA LYS A 102 5.21 11.47 -22.24
C LYS A 102 6.06 12.69 -22.65
N GLY A 103 7.29 12.78 -22.14
CA GLY A 103 8.22 13.87 -22.43
C GLY A 103 9.05 13.71 -23.72
N LYS A 104 9.01 12.54 -24.38
CA LYS A 104 9.59 12.39 -25.72
C LYS A 104 8.59 12.93 -26.75
N PRO A 105 8.86 14.05 -27.46
CA PRO A 105 8.09 14.38 -28.64
C PRO A 105 8.23 13.20 -29.61
N HIS A 106 7.10 12.70 -30.11
CA HIS A 106 7.10 11.75 -31.23
C HIS A 106 7.69 12.49 -32.44
N GLY A 107 9.01 12.34 -32.63
CA GLY A 107 9.69 12.60 -33.89
C GLY A 107 9.49 11.45 -34.85
#